data_AF-A0A534S9R0-F1
#
_entry.id   AF-A0A534S9R0-F1
#
_cell.length_a   1.000
_cell.length_b   1.000
_cell.length_c   1.000
_cell.angle_alpha   90.00
_cell.angle_beta   90.00
_cell.angle_gamma   90.00
#
_symmetry.space_group_name_H-M   'P 1'
#
loop_
_entity.id
_entity.type
_entity.pdbx_description
1 polymer ?
#
loop_
_entity_poly.entity_id
_entity_poly.type
_entity_poly.pdbx_seq_one_letter_code
_entity_poly.pdbx_strand_id
1 'polypeptide(L)'
;MTTKTATKYNVGGVALDRPFKIRRLGHFGFNASDFEGSRHFYFDLLGFFVTEPAGAGLFGRHAGDHHSFALFDKKKFNERQYAGDNAKHFRPQNDINQITWQVQSVSEMAEASKYFRGLGVEIMREGRAGGGGSQFHLYVWAPDEQIFELYYGIEQINWNGYARPAPMRHGTPNPPNQPQLPDYELVRADIEKGISVLDGCRHVSKMPLKYDVDGVLLPQPFKITRVGPVNLFVDDY
;
A
#
# COMPACT_ATOMS: atom_id res chain seq x y z
N MET A 1 -0.33 -26.05 35.05
CA MET A 1 -0.58 -25.06 33.97
C MET A 1 -1.04 -25.83 32.76
N THR A 2 -2.31 -25.70 32.38
CA THR A 2 -2.86 -26.33 31.18
C THR A 2 -2.26 -25.65 29.95
N THR A 3 -1.38 -26.35 29.24
CA THR A 3 -0.92 -25.94 27.91
C THR A 3 -2.13 -25.93 26.98
N LYS A 4 -2.74 -24.75 26.79
CA LYS A 4 -3.74 -24.53 25.75
C LYS A 4 -3.06 -24.92 24.43
N THR A 5 -3.55 -25.95 23.76
CA THR A 5 -3.06 -26.33 22.43
C THR A 5 -3.15 -25.10 21.54
N ALA A 6 -2.02 -24.64 21.01
CA ALA A 6 -2.00 -23.45 20.16
C ALA A 6 -2.92 -23.69 18.96
N THR A 7 -3.90 -22.81 18.75
CA THR A 7 -4.77 -22.86 17.57
C THR A 7 -3.91 -22.84 16.32
N LYS A 8 -4.01 -23.88 15.49
CA LYS A 8 -3.38 -23.93 14.17
C LYS A 8 -4.37 -23.47 13.11
N TYR A 9 -3.86 -22.78 12.10
CA TYR A 9 -4.63 -22.27 10.97
C TYR A 9 -4.18 -22.98 9.69
N ASN A 10 -5.12 -23.38 8.84
CA ASN A 10 -4.81 -23.88 7.52
C ASN A 10 -4.61 -22.70 6.56
N VAL A 11 -3.36 -22.44 6.17
CA VAL A 11 -2.98 -21.37 5.25
C VAL A 11 -2.51 -22.01 3.94
N GLY A 12 -3.42 -22.12 2.97
CA GLY A 12 -3.12 -22.70 1.66
C GLY A 12 -2.66 -24.16 1.73
N GLY A 13 -3.18 -24.95 2.66
CA GLY A 13 -2.80 -26.35 2.89
C GLY A 13 -1.71 -26.56 3.94
N VAL A 14 -1.17 -25.49 4.53
CA VAL A 14 -0.10 -25.56 5.54
C VAL A 14 -0.62 -25.16 6.92
N ALA A 15 -0.36 -25.97 7.94
CA ALA A 15 -0.71 -25.64 9.33
C ALA A 15 0.28 -24.62 9.92
N LEU A 16 -0.19 -23.40 10.20
CA LEU A 16 0.60 -22.30 10.77
C LEU A 16 0.02 -21.80 12.11
N ASP A 17 0.85 -21.12 12.90
CA ASP A 17 0.43 -20.49 14.19
C ASP A 17 -0.37 -19.20 14.01
N ARG A 18 -0.48 -18.70 12.79
CA ARG A 18 -1.22 -17.50 12.41
C ARG A 18 -1.94 -17.74 11.08
N PRO A 19 -3.07 -17.08 10.80
CA PRO A 19 -3.90 -17.39 9.64
C PRO A 19 -3.41 -16.79 8.32
N PHE A 20 -2.16 -16.35 8.25
CA PHE A 20 -1.60 -15.72 7.07
C PHE A 20 -0.11 -16.01 6.95
N LYS A 21 0.43 -15.86 5.74
CA LYS A 21 1.87 -15.92 5.48
C LYS A 21 2.29 -14.70 4.68
N ILE A 22 3.19 -13.90 5.26
CA ILE A 22 3.84 -12.78 4.57
C ILE A 22 4.64 -13.33 3.38
N ARG A 23 4.45 -12.71 2.21
CA ARG A 23 5.07 -13.12 0.94
C ARG A 23 6.23 -12.21 0.54
N ARG A 24 6.05 -10.90 0.72
CA ARG A 24 7.06 -9.89 0.43
C ARG A 24 6.73 -8.59 1.16
N LEU A 25 7.74 -7.72 1.23
CA LEU A 25 7.51 -6.29 1.40
C LEU A 25 6.66 -5.77 0.23
N GLY A 26 5.62 -5.02 0.55
CA GLY A 26 4.74 -4.35 -0.38
C GLY A 26 5.27 -2.96 -0.71
N HIS A 27 4.47 -1.95 -0.39
CA HIS A 27 4.86 -0.55 -0.48
C HIS A 27 5.37 -0.02 0.86
N PHE A 28 6.17 1.03 0.79
CA PHE A 28 6.69 1.75 1.93
C PHE A 28 6.21 3.19 1.91
N GLY A 29 5.69 3.67 3.04
CA GLY A 29 5.21 5.04 3.17
C GLY A 29 6.18 5.91 3.96
N PHE A 30 6.45 7.12 3.47
CA PHE A 30 7.36 8.09 4.07
C PHE A 30 6.72 9.48 4.18
N ASN A 31 6.84 10.07 5.36
CA ASN A 31 6.39 11.42 5.68
C ASN A 31 7.56 12.40 5.55
N ALA A 32 7.62 13.12 4.43
CA ALA A 32 8.70 14.03 4.12
C ALA A 32 8.57 15.38 4.82
N SER A 33 9.65 15.81 5.49
CA SER A 33 9.77 17.15 6.07
C SER A 33 9.87 18.24 5.01
N ASP A 34 10.60 17.98 3.92
CA ASP A 34 10.62 18.79 2.70
C ASP A 34 9.93 18.00 1.58
N PHE A 35 8.63 18.26 1.41
CA PHE A 35 7.79 17.51 0.48
C PHE A 35 8.15 17.79 -0.98
N GLU A 36 8.37 19.04 -1.38
CA GLU A 36 8.69 19.37 -2.77
C GLU A 36 10.10 18.92 -3.15
N GLY A 37 11.08 19.07 -2.26
CA GLY A 37 12.43 18.52 -2.47
C GLY A 37 12.41 16.99 -2.58
N SER A 38 11.68 16.32 -1.70
CA SER A 38 11.52 14.85 -1.77
C SER A 38 10.79 14.42 -3.03
N ARG A 39 9.75 15.15 -3.44
CA ARG A 39 9.02 14.87 -4.67
C ARG A 39 9.94 14.98 -5.88
N HIS A 40 10.71 16.05 -5.99
CA HIS A 40 11.69 16.20 -7.06
C HIS A 40 12.70 15.05 -7.06
N PHE A 41 13.26 14.73 -5.89
CA PHE A 41 14.22 13.65 -5.76
C PHE A 41 13.66 12.27 -6.17
N TYR A 42 12.56 11.83 -5.57
CA TYR A 42 12.04 10.47 -5.79
C TYR A 42 11.41 10.29 -7.18
N PHE A 43 10.72 11.30 -7.70
CA PHE A 43 9.99 11.16 -8.97
C PHE A 43 10.79 11.65 -10.18
N ASP A 44 11.49 12.78 -10.09
CA ASP A 44 12.21 13.34 -11.24
C ASP A 44 13.65 12.82 -11.33
N LEU A 45 14.37 12.66 -10.20
CA LEU A 45 15.77 12.23 -10.22
C LEU A 45 15.92 10.71 -10.15
N LEU A 46 15.14 10.06 -9.27
CA LEU A 46 15.20 8.61 -9.09
C LEU A 46 14.30 7.86 -10.09
N GLY A 47 13.26 8.50 -10.61
CA GLY A 47 12.44 7.97 -11.70
C GLY A 47 11.26 7.09 -11.26
N PHE A 48 10.74 7.26 -10.05
CA PHE A 48 9.42 6.70 -9.73
C PHE A 48 8.34 7.34 -10.61
N PHE A 49 7.38 6.53 -11.03
CA PHE A 49 6.18 7.02 -11.71
C PHE A 49 5.18 7.50 -10.67
N VAL A 50 4.73 8.75 -10.75
CA VAL A 50 3.53 9.21 -10.04
C VAL A 50 2.32 8.45 -10.59
N THR A 51 1.66 7.67 -9.74
CA THR A 51 0.43 6.96 -10.08
C THR A 51 -0.78 7.85 -9.90
N GLU A 52 -0.93 8.50 -8.75
CA GLU A 52 -1.98 9.49 -8.50
C GLU A 52 -1.70 10.34 -7.24
N PRO A 53 -2.38 11.50 -7.10
CA PRO A 53 -2.44 12.24 -5.84
C PRO A 53 -3.17 11.47 -4.73
N ALA A 54 -2.73 11.64 -3.49
CA ALA A 54 -3.24 10.94 -2.31
C ALA A 54 -3.55 11.93 -1.16
N GLY A 55 -4.45 12.89 -1.40
CA GLY A 55 -4.71 13.96 -0.44
C GLY A 55 -3.47 14.84 -0.24
N ALA A 56 -2.79 14.70 0.91
CA ALA A 56 -1.56 15.44 1.22
C ALA A 56 -0.27 14.78 0.70
N GLY A 57 -0.37 13.83 -0.24
CA GLY A 57 0.77 13.07 -0.73
C GLY A 57 0.61 12.58 -2.17
N LEU A 58 1.53 11.70 -2.57
CA LEU A 58 1.58 11.05 -3.88
C LEU A 58 1.79 9.55 -3.70
N PHE A 59 1.02 8.77 -4.45
CA PHE A 59 1.31 7.37 -4.66
C PHE A 59 2.25 7.21 -5.85
N GLY A 60 3.36 6.49 -5.64
CA GLY A 60 4.42 6.28 -6.60
C GLY A 60 4.72 4.81 -6.84
N ARG A 61 5.08 4.45 -8.07
CA ARG A 61 5.43 3.07 -8.47
C ARG A 61 6.70 3.02 -9.30
N HIS A 62 7.39 1.89 -9.26
CA HIS A 62 8.50 1.58 -10.17
C HIS A 62 8.11 0.56 -11.25
N ALA A 63 7.08 -0.25 -10.99
CA ALA A 63 6.65 -1.36 -11.84
C ALA A 63 5.11 -1.44 -11.90
N GLY A 64 4.55 -2.66 -11.90
CA GLY A 64 3.11 -2.91 -12.06
C GLY A 64 2.27 -2.54 -10.86
N ASP A 65 2.72 -2.76 -9.61
CA ASP A 65 1.95 -2.38 -8.43
C ASP A 65 1.52 -0.91 -8.50
N HIS A 66 0.25 -0.62 -8.19
CA HIS A 66 -0.29 0.75 -8.17
C HIS A 66 0.62 1.71 -7.43
N HIS A 67 1.17 1.27 -6.31
CA HIS A 67 2.25 1.95 -5.66
C HIS A 67 3.17 0.96 -4.98
N SER A 68 4.46 1.29 -5.02
CA SER A 68 5.52 0.68 -4.21
C SER A 68 6.11 1.68 -3.22
N PHE A 69 5.77 2.96 -3.36
CA PHE A 69 6.23 4.04 -2.52
C PHE A 69 5.08 5.04 -2.32
N ALA A 70 4.88 5.52 -1.09
CA ALA A 70 3.91 6.57 -0.80
C ALA A 70 4.62 7.73 -0.10
N LEU A 71 4.59 8.91 -0.71
CA LEU A 71 5.24 10.11 -0.20
C LEU A 71 4.18 11.07 0.32
N PHE A 72 4.24 11.45 1.58
CA PHE A 72 3.30 12.40 2.18
C PHE A 72 4.03 13.61 2.75
N ASP A 73 3.38 14.79 2.69
CA ASP A 73 3.81 15.98 3.40
C ASP A 73 3.67 15.75 4.91
N LYS A 74 4.79 15.72 5.64
CA LYS A 74 4.81 15.42 7.07
C LYS A 74 3.97 16.40 7.88
N LYS A 75 3.99 17.69 7.54
CA LYS A 75 3.22 18.70 8.28
C LYS A 75 1.71 18.43 8.14
N LYS A 76 1.24 18.27 6.91
CA LYS A 76 -0.19 17.98 6.62
C LYS A 76 -0.62 16.60 7.10
N PHE A 77 0.29 15.63 7.10
CA PHE A 77 0.01 14.30 7.65
C PHE A 77 -0.13 14.36 9.17
N ASN A 78 0.78 15.04 9.86
CA ASN A 78 0.73 15.23 11.30
C ASN A 78 -0.55 15.94 11.73
N GLU A 79 -0.95 17.02 11.05
CA GLU A 79 -2.24 17.72 11.28
C GLU A 79 -3.45 16.77 11.31
N ARG A 80 -3.43 15.71 10.50
CA ARG A 80 -4.47 14.66 10.50
C ARG A 80 -4.29 13.65 11.62
N GLN A 81 -3.05 13.23 11.92
CA GLN A 81 -2.78 12.28 13.00
C GLN A 81 -3.03 12.87 14.39
N TYR A 82 -2.92 14.19 14.58
CA TYR A 82 -3.28 14.87 15.84
C TYR A 82 -4.79 14.86 16.14
N ALA A 83 -5.63 14.41 15.21
CA ALA A 83 -7.08 14.46 15.33
C ALA A 83 -7.69 13.06 15.51
N GLY A 84 -8.65 12.96 16.43
CA GLY A 84 -9.44 11.74 16.68
C GLY A 84 -8.69 10.67 17.47
N ASP A 85 -9.23 9.45 17.44
CA ASP A 85 -8.79 8.34 18.30
C ASP A 85 -7.35 7.88 18.04
N ASN A 86 -6.78 8.21 16.87
CA ASN A 86 -5.41 7.86 16.49
C ASN A 86 -4.34 8.78 17.11
N ALA A 87 -4.72 9.93 17.69
CA ALA A 87 -3.76 10.90 18.24
C ALA A 87 -2.88 10.33 19.35
N LYS A 88 -3.36 9.30 20.07
CA LYS A 88 -2.60 8.59 21.10
C LYS A 88 -1.38 7.82 20.57
N HIS A 89 -1.37 7.50 19.27
CA HIS A 89 -0.28 6.81 18.58
C HIS A 89 0.71 7.79 17.91
N PHE A 90 0.48 9.10 18.03
CA PHE A 90 1.33 10.08 17.37
C PHE A 90 2.74 10.09 17.98
N ARG A 91 3.77 9.99 17.12
CA ARG A 91 5.18 10.16 17.48
C ARG A 91 5.81 11.20 16.54
N PRO A 92 6.29 12.36 17.01
CA PRO A 92 6.82 13.41 16.13
C PRO A 92 8.10 12.99 15.38
N GLN A 93 8.87 12.07 15.95
CA GLN A 93 10.06 11.48 15.35
C GLN A 93 9.72 10.47 14.24
N ASN A 94 8.49 9.93 14.23
CA ASN A 94 8.10 8.93 13.24
C ASN A 94 7.91 9.60 11.86
N ASP A 95 8.84 9.30 10.95
CA ASP A 95 8.78 9.68 9.55
C ASP A 95 8.31 8.50 8.66
N ILE A 96 8.12 7.32 9.25
CA ILE A 96 7.52 6.17 8.59
C ILE A 96 6.00 6.35 8.63
N ASN A 97 5.40 6.41 7.45
CA ASN A 97 3.96 6.46 7.35
C ASN A 97 3.37 5.07 7.61
N GLN A 98 3.83 4.07 6.87
CA GLN A 98 3.41 2.67 7.02
C GLN A 98 4.44 1.71 6.44
N ILE A 99 4.46 0.49 6.99
CA ILE A 99 5.22 -0.65 6.47
C ILE A 99 4.23 -1.73 6.06
N THR A 100 4.23 -2.06 4.77
CA THR A 100 3.17 -2.89 4.20
C THR A 100 3.69 -4.26 3.73
N TRP A 101 2.93 -5.32 3.99
CA TRP A 101 3.31 -6.72 3.74
C TRP A 101 2.23 -7.46 2.96
N GLN A 102 2.63 -8.12 1.87
CA GLN A 102 1.69 -8.84 1.03
C GLN A 102 1.34 -10.21 1.64
N VAL A 103 0.06 -10.55 1.66
CA VAL A 103 -0.46 -11.92 1.89
C VAL A 103 -1.02 -12.52 0.60
N GLN A 104 -1.31 -13.82 0.57
CA GLN A 104 -1.65 -14.50 -0.70
C GLN A 104 -3.14 -14.48 -1.07
N SER A 105 -4.06 -14.18 -0.15
CA SER A 105 -5.50 -14.29 -0.46
C SER A 105 -6.41 -13.39 0.35
N VAL A 106 -7.63 -13.22 -0.15
CA VAL A 106 -8.75 -12.60 0.57
C VAL A 106 -9.06 -13.34 1.88
N SER A 107 -8.96 -14.67 1.89
CA SER A 107 -9.19 -15.47 3.09
C SER A 107 -8.16 -15.20 4.17
N GLU A 108 -6.88 -15.07 3.82
CA GLU A 108 -5.83 -14.65 4.75
C GLU A 108 -6.14 -13.25 5.34
N MET A 109 -6.66 -12.31 4.55
CA MET A 109 -7.07 -10.98 5.04
C MET A 109 -8.23 -11.05 6.04
N ALA A 110 -9.29 -11.82 5.73
CA ALA A 110 -10.44 -11.98 6.61
C ALA A 110 -10.05 -12.61 7.96
N GLU A 111 -9.22 -13.65 7.93
CA GLU A 111 -8.78 -14.34 9.13
C GLU A 111 -7.73 -13.55 9.92
N ALA A 112 -6.86 -12.77 9.25
CA ALA A 112 -5.92 -11.87 9.92
C ALA A 112 -6.65 -10.82 10.79
N SER A 113 -7.73 -10.22 10.29
CA SER A 113 -8.56 -9.29 11.07
C SER A 113 -9.10 -9.94 12.35
N LYS A 114 -9.63 -11.16 12.26
CA LYS A 114 -10.11 -11.92 13.43
C LYS A 114 -8.96 -12.23 14.40
N TYR A 115 -7.81 -12.63 13.87
CA TYR A 115 -6.63 -12.96 14.66
C TYR A 115 -6.12 -11.79 15.48
N PHE A 116 -5.87 -10.63 14.86
CA PHE A 116 -5.39 -9.45 15.57
C PHE A 116 -6.41 -8.95 16.60
N ARG A 117 -7.70 -8.93 16.24
CA ARG A 117 -8.78 -8.59 17.17
C ARG A 117 -8.83 -9.55 18.37
N GLY A 118 -8.67 -10.85 18.14
CA GLY A 118 -8.65 -11.88 19.19
C GLY A 118 -7.44 -11.78 20.12
N LEU A 119 -6.34 -11.20 19.65
CA LEU A 119 -5.16 -10.87 20.46
C LEU A 119 -5.28 -9.54 21.20
N GLY A 120 -6.34 -8.77 20.97
CA GLY A 120 -6.49 -7.42 21.53
C GLY A 120 -5.58 -6.37 20.88
N VAL A 121 -5.03 -6.66 19.69
CA VAL A 121 -4.26 -5.66 18.92
C VAL A 121 -5.23 -4.65 18.33
N GLU A 122 -4.91 -3.37 18.50
CA GLU A 122 -5.73 -2.28 17.98
C GLU A 122 -5.67 -2.22 16.45
N ILE A 123 -6.86 -2.29 15.83
CA ILE A 123 -7.04 -2.14 14.39
C ILE A 123 -7.29 -0.67 14.10
N MET A 124 -6.36 -0.04 13.40
CA MET A 124 -6.50 1.34 12.94
C MET A 124 -7.55 1.45 11.84
N ARG A 125 -7.50 0.55 10.85
CA ARG A 125 -8.37 0.56 9.68
C ARG A 125 -8.32 -0.79 8.96
N GLU A 126 -9.44 -1.21 8.38
CA GLU A 126 -9.51 -2.42 7.57
C GLU A 126 -10.50 -2.29 6.41
N GLY A 127 -10.44 -3.24 5.49
CA GLY A 127 -11.41 -3.41 4.40
C GLY A 127 -10.79 -3.32 3.02
N ARG A 128 -11.49 -2.74 2.05
CA ARG A 128 -10.99 -2.51 0.68
C ARG A 128 -10.77 -1.03 0.44
N ALA A 129 -9.63 -0.68 -0.15
CA ALA A 129 -9.30 0.72 -0.42
C ALA A 129 -10.27 1.32 -1.45
N GLY A 130 -11.00 2.36 -1.05
CA GLY A 130 -11.68 3.29 -1.97
C GLY A 130 -10.74 4.36 -2.54
N GLY A 131 -9.57 4.53 -1.91
CA GLY A 131 -8.45 5.30 -2.43
C GLY A 131 -7.54 4.46 -3.33
N GLY A 132 -6.31 4.94 -3.55
CA GLY A 132 -5.37 4.30 -4.48
C GLY A 132 -5.08 2.83 -4.19
N GLY A 133 -4.84 2.08 -5.26
CA GLY A 133 -4.49 0.66 -5.25
C GLY A 133 -5.65 -0.32 -5.12
N SER A 134 -6.82 0.10 -4.63
CA SER A 134 -8.04 -0.72 -4.45
C SER A 134 -7.83 -2.10 -3.79
N GLN A 135 -6.73 -2.26 -3.05
CA GLN A 135 -6.36 -3.48 -2.34
C GLN A 135 -7.27 -3.73 -1.13
N PHE A 136 -7.35 -5.00 -0.71
CA PHE A 136 -7.75 -5.31 0.65
C PHE A 136 -6.60 -4.94 1.59
N HIS A 137 -6.91 -4.26 2.68
CA HIS A 137 -5.93 -3.79 3.66
C HIS A 137 -6.39 -4.10 5.08
N LEU A 138 -5.41 -4.27 5.97
CA LEU A 138 -5.58 -4.34 7.41
C LEU A 138 -4.42 -3.57 8.05
N TYR A 139 -4.72 -2.43 8.64
CA TYR A 139 -3.81 -1.56 9.36
C TYR A 139 -3.94 -1.81 10.85
N VAL A 140 -2.83 -2.15 11.49
CA VAL A 140 -2.72 -2.29 12.95
C VAL A 140 -1.56 -1.46 13.46
N TRP A 141 -1.64 -1.06 14.72
CA TRP A 141 -0.53 -0.37 15.38
C TRP A 141 0.50 -1.39 15.86
N ALA A 142 1.75 -1.25 15.40
CA ALA A 142 2.88 -1.96 15.97
C ALA A 142 3.23 -1.38 17.35
N PRO A 143 4.00 -2.10 18.21
CA PRO A 143 4.38 -1.60 19.53
C PRO A 143 5.10 -0.24 19.55
N ASP A 144 5.77 0.11 18.44
CA ASP A 144 6.43 1.41 18.25
C ASP A 144 5.56 2.48 17.57
N GLU A 145 4.25 2.26 17.54
CA GLU A 145 3.26 3.18 16.95
C GLU A 145 3.46 3.44 15.45
N GLN A 146 4.16 2.53 14.79
CA GLN A 146 4.23 2.46 13.34
C GLN A 146 2.99 1.75 12.81
N ILE A 147 2.48 2.22 11.68
CA ILE A 147 1.38 1.55 10.98
C ILE A 147 1.95 0.31 10.29
N PHE A 148 1.49 -0.86 10.71
CA PHE A 148 1.73 -2.13 10.03
C PHE A 148 0.51 -2.46 9.16
N GLU A 149 0.74 -2.65 7.85
CA GLU A 149 -0.32 -3.04 6.91
C GLU A 149 -0.11 -4.47 6.41
N LEU A 150 -1.14 -5.32 6.51
CA LEU A 150 -1.28 -6.46 5.60
C LEU A 150 -2.13 -6.05 4.41
N TYR A 151 -1.78 -6.55 3.22
CA TYR A 151 -2.61 -6.33 2.04
C TYR A 151 -2.68 -7.51 1.08
N TYR A 152 -3.73 -7.52 0.28
CA TYR A 152 -3.91 -8.42 -0.86
C TYR A 152 -4.57 -7.70 -2.04
N GLY A 153 -4.17 -8.06 -3.26
CA GLY A 153 -4.85 -7.63 -4.48
C GLY A 153 -4.69 -6.14 -4.80
N ILE A 154 -3.50 -5.58 -4.58
CA ILE A 154 -3.18 -4.24 -5.11
C ILE A 154 -3.29 -4.25 -6.63
N GLU A 155 -3.92 -3.22 -7.16
CA GLU A 155 -4.05 -2.99 -8.59
C GLU A 155 -2.69 -3.10 -9.29
N GLN A 156 -2.70 -3.74 -10.45
CA GLN A 156 -1.57 -3.81 -11.38
C GLN A 156 -1.79 -2.87 -12.56
N ILE A 157 -0.98 -1.83 -12.66
CA ILE A 157 -0.92 -0.90 -13.78
C ILE A 157 -0.07 -1.53 -14.89
N ASN A 158 -0.72 -1.79 -16.01
CA ASN A 158 -0.12 -2.49 -17.15
C ASN A 158 0.41 -1.51 -18.21
N TRP A 159 0.69 -2.03 -19.40
CA TRP A 159 1.34 -1.31 -20.52
C TRP A 159 0.65 0.01 -20.93
N ASN A 160 -0.66 0.13 -20.74
CA ASN A 160 -1.40 1.37 -21.06
C ASN A 160 -1.12 2.50 -20.05
N GLY A 161 -0.66 2.17 -18.85
CA GLY A 161 -0.18 3.10 -17.83
C GLY A 161 -1.26 3.85 -17.06
N TYR A 162 -2.53 3.51 -17.24
CA TYR A 162 -3.65 4.12 -16.51
C TYR A 162 -3.91 3.40 -15.19
N ALA A 163 -4.01 4.17 -14.11
CA ALA A 163 -4.53 3.69 -12.83
C ALA A 163 -6.04 3.48 -12.90
N ARG A 164 -6.60 2.76 -11.92
CA ARG A 164 -8.03 2.49 -11.83
C ARG A 164 -8.77 3.81 -11.57
N PRO A 165 -9.72 4.19 -12.44
CA PRO A 165 -10.57 5.35 -12.23
C PRO A 165 -11.31 5.26 -10.89
N ALA A 166 -11.51 6.40 -10.22
CA ALA A 166 -12.20 6.45 -8.94
C ALA A 166 -13.58 5.74 -8.93
N PRO A 167 -14.43 5.87 -9.97
CA PRO A 167 -15.72 5.17 -10.00
C PRO A 167 -15.63 3.64 -10.03
N MET A 168 -14.49 3.06 -10.42
CA MET A 168 -14.26 1.62 -10.45
C MET A 168 -13.62 1.09 -9.15
N ARG A 169 -13.44 1.94 -8.14
CA ARG A 169 -12.87 1.54 -6.84
C ARG A 169 -13.98 1.03 -5.94
N HIS A 170 -13.93 -0.26 -5.60
CA HIS A 170 -14.94 -0.92 -4.78
C HIS A 170 -14.60 -0.87 -3.28
N GLY A 171 -14.33 0.33 -2.77
CA GLY A 171 -13.91 0.51 -1.38
C GLY A 171 -14.98 0.08 -0.36
N THR A 172 -14.55 -0.59 0.70
CA THR A 172 -15.41 -1.01 1.81
C THR A 172 -14.68 -0.85 3.14
N PRO A 173 -15.35 -0.50 4.26
CA PRO A 173 -14.70 -0.28 5.55
C PRO A 173 -14.57 -1.55 6.42
N ASN A 174 -15.07 -2.69 5.92
CA ASN A 174 -15.19 -3.93 6.69
C ASN A 174 -14.27 -5.01 6.11
N PRO A 175 -13.83 -5.99 6.92
CA PRO A 175 -13.12 -7.16 6.43
C PRO A 175 -13.80 -7.80 5.22
N PRO A 176 -13.04 -8.41 4.30
CA PRO A 176 -13.65 -8.99 3.12
C PRO A 176 -14.60 -10.13 3.48
N ASN A 177 -15.85 -10.00 3.05
CA ASN A 177 -16.77 -11.14 2.98
C ASN A 177 -16.26 -12.13 1.93
N GLN A 178 -16.63 -13.40 2.05
CA GLN A 178 -16.27 -14.41 1.06
C GLN A 178 -17.54 -15.04 0.49
N PRO A 179 -17.61 -15.32 -0.82
CA PRO A 179 -16.60 -15.05 -1.84
C PRO A 179 -16.54 -13.57 -2.30
N GLN A 180 -15.42 -13.18 -2.91
CA GLN A 180 -15.26 -11.90 -3.63
C GLN A 180 -15.32 -12.16 -5.15
N LEU A 181 -15.88 -11.22 -5.91
CA LEU A 181 -15.81 -11.27 -7.37
C LEU A 181 -14.35 -11.07 -7.84
N PRO A 182 -13.92 -11.76 -8.91
CA PRO A 182 -12.63 -11.48 -9.51
C PRO A 182 -12.62 -10.11 -10.18
N ASP A 183 -11.45 -9.47 -10.23
CA ASP A 183 -11.32 -8.10 -10.74
C ASP A 183 -11.78 -7.94 -12.20
N TYR A 184 -11.66 -8.96 -13.06
CA TYR A 184 -12.12 -8.88 -14.44
C TYR A 184 -13.66 -8.81 -14.56
N GLU A 185 -14.41 -9.43 -13.64
CA GLU A 185 -15.88 -9.32 -13.60
C GLU A 185 -16.31 -7.96 -13.08
N LEU A 186 -15.60 -7.44 -12.06
CA LEU A 186 -15.83 -6.09 -11.53
C LEU A 186 -15.62 -5.03 -12.63
N VAL A 187 -14.51 -5.14 -13.36
CA VAL A 187 -14.19 -4.26 -14.50
C VAL A 187 -15.24 -4.37 -15.60
N ARG A 188 -15.67 -5.59 -15.98
CA ARG A 188 -16.71 -5.79 -16.99
C ARG A 188 -18.01 -5.09 -16.58
N ALA A 189 -18.46 -5.29 -15.36
CA ALA A 189 -19.70 -4.70 -14.85
C ALA A 189 -19.66 -3.17 -14.82
N ASP A 190 -18.50 -2.56 -14.59
CA ASP A 190 -18.36 -1.11 -14.61
C ASP A 190 -18.28 -0.55 -16.03
N ILE A 191 -17.66 -1.27 -16.97
CA ILE A 191 -17.70 -0.95 -18.41
C ILE A 191 -19.14 -1.00 -18.93
N GLU A 192 -19.92 -2.00 -18.54
CA GLU A 192 -21.35 -2.12 -18.90
C GLU A 192 -22.20 -0.94 -18.38
N LYS A 193 -21.76 -0.27 -17.29
CA LYS A 193 -22.36 0.97 -16.78
C LYS A 193 -21.87 2.23 -17.50
N GLY A 194 -20.99 2.09 -18.50
CA GLY A 194 -20.41 3.19 -19.26
C GLY A 194 -19.22 3.87 -18.59
N ILE A 195 -18.59 3.26 -17.58
CA ILE A 195 -17.40 3.82 -16.93
C ILE A 195 -16.18 3.48 -17.78
N SER A 196 -15.42 4.50 -18.19
CA SER A 196 -14.21 4.32 -19.00
C SER A 196 -13.02 3.92 -18.12
N VAL A 197 -12.34 2.84 -18.51
CA VAL A 197 -11.09 2.37 -17.87
C VAL A 197 -9.90 3.30 -18.09
N LEU A 198 -10.04 4.31 -18.97
CA LEU A 198 -8.99 5.26 -19.32
C LEU A 198 -9.10 6.59 -18.56
N ASP A 199 -10.11 6.74 -17.70
CA ASP A 199 -10.37 7.98 -16.96
C ASP A 199 -9.50 8.10 -15.69
N GLY A 200 -8.66 7.10 -15.43
CA GLY A 200 -7.72 7.13 -14.32
C GLY A 200 -6.48 7.99 -14.63
N CYS A 201 -5.66 8.21 -13.60
CA CYS A 201 -4.42 8.94 -13.80
C CYS A 201 -3.42 8.11 -14.61
N ARG A 202 -2.73 8.75 -15.55
CA ARG A 202 -1.62 8.17 -16.31
C ARG A 202 -0.38 9.00 -16.10
N HIS A 203 0.71 8.33 -15.74
CA HIS A 203 1.99 9.01 -15.55
C HIS A 203 2.47 9.66 -16.86
N VAL A 204 2.90 10.91 -16.78
CA VAL A 204 3.58 11.63 -17.87
C VAL A 204 4.84 12.27 -17.28
N SER A 205 6.00 11.80 -17.73
CA SER A 205 7.27 12.41 -17.36
C SER A 205 7.46 13.72 -18.13
N LYS A 206 7.90 14.76 -17.44
CA LYS A 206 8.29 16.05 -18.04
C LYS A 206 9.77 16.09 -18.42
N MET A 207 10.54 15.08 -18.01
CA MET A 207 11.98 15.01 -18.24
C MET A 207 12.27 14.50 -19.65
N PRO A 208 13.27 15.05 -20.36
CA PRO A 208 13.62 14.61 -21.69
C PRO A 208 14.19 13.19 -21.66
N LEU A 209 13.87 12.39 -22.67
CA LEU A 209 14.53 11.10 -22.90
C LEU A 209 15.97 11.36 -23.34
N LYS A 210 16.95 10.96 -22.52
CA LYS A 210 18.35 11.38 -22.67
C LYS A 210 19.34 10.23 -22.62
N TYR A 211 19.09 9.22 -21.80
CA TYR A 211 20.06 8.17 -21.51
C TYR A 211 19.62 6.87 -22.16
N ASP A 212 20.51 6.23 -22.91
CA ASP A 212 20.34 4.83 -23.30
C ASP A 212 20.68 3.94 -22.10
N VAL A 213 19.67 3.26 -21.56
CA VAL A 213 19.79 2.35 -20.42
C VAL A 213 19.45 0.96 -20.92
N ASP A 214 20.50 0.18 -21.19
CA ASP A 214 20.42 -1.19 -21.71
C ASP A 214 19.50 -1.33 -22.95
N GLY A 215 19.56 -0.38 -23.88
CA GLY A 215 18.77 -0.35 -25.11
C GLY A 215 17.41 0.36 -24.97
N VAL A 216 17.11 0.96 -23.82
CA VAL A 216 15.89 1.74 -23.58
C VAL A 216 16.24 3.19 -23.30
N LEU A 217 15.71 4.11 -24.11
CA LEU A 217 15.89 5.54 -23.89
C LEU A 217 15.04 6.00 -22.69
N LEU A 218 15.70 6.49 -21.63
CA LEU A 218 15.08 6.91 -20.37
C LEU A 218 15.47 8.34 -19.98
N PRO A 219 14.67 9.01 -19.12
CA PRO A 219 15.06 10.30 -18.56
C PRO A 219 16.15 10.21 -17.50
N GLN A 220 16.27 9.07 -16.82
CA GLN A 220 17.32 8.78 -15.83
C GLN A 220 18.35 7.80 -16.43
N PRO A 221 19.62 7.81 -15.99
CA PRO A 221 20.65 6.90 -16.47
C PRO A 221 20.56 5.49 -15.85
N PHE A 222 19.42 5.13 -15.27
CA PHE A 222 19.13 3.84 -14.65
C PHE A 222 17.62 3.64 -14.58
N LYS A 223 17.20 2.43 -14.19
CA LYS A 223 15.80 2.09 -13.92
C LYS A 223 15.66 1.43 -12.55
N ILE A 224 14.68 1.88 -11.77
CA ILE A 224 14.33 1.23 -10.51
C ILE A 224 13.69 -0.13 -10.82
N THR A 225 14.28 -1.21 -10.31
CA THR A 225 13.79 -2.59 -10.52
C THR A 225 13.14 -3.19 -9.29
N ARG A 226 13.38 -2.63 -8.10
CA ARG A 226 12.84 -3.10 -6.82
C ARG A 226 12.87 -2.00 -5.76
N VAL A 227 11.98 -2.11 -4.77
CA VAL A 227 12.05 -1.35 -3.51
C VAL A 227 12.54 -2.27 -2.40
N GLY A 228 13.52 -1.79 -1.62
CA GLY A 228 14.14 -2.53 -0.52
C GLY A 228 15.48 -3.18 -0.87
N PRO A 229 16.24 -3.69 0.12
CA PRO A 229 15.86 -3.80 1.54
C PRO A 229 15.67 -2.43 2.22
N VAL A 230 14.81 -2.38 3.23
CA VAL A 230 14.59 -1.20 4.07
C VAL A 230 15.24 -1.48 5.42
N ASN A 231 16.13 -0.60 5.86
CA ASN A 231 16.68 -0.63 7.20
C ASN A 231 15.99 0.44 8.03
N LEU A 232 15.48 0.05 9.19
CA LEU A 232 14.92 0.98 10.17
C LEU A 232 15.99 1.23 11.21
N PHE A 233 16.35 2.50 11.39
CA PHE A 233 17.19 2.91 12.49
C PHE A 233 16.29 3.18 13.68
N VAL A 234 16.60 2.56 14.81
CA VAL A 234 15.93 2.78 16.09
C VAL A 234 16.95 3.36 17.05
N ASP A 235 16.49 4.12 18.04
CA ASP A 235 17.37 4.59 19.11
C ASP A 235 17.93 3.38 19.88
N ASP A 236 19.20 3.45 20.26
CA ASP A 236 19.80 2.48 21.18
C ASP A 236 19.16 2.66 22.57
N TYR A 237 18.33 1.71 23.00
CA TYR A 237 17.65 1.69 24.30
C TYR A 237 18.45 0.97 25.39
#